data_AF-A0A161SEK6-F1
#
_entry.id   AF-A0A161SEK6-F1
#
_cell.length_a   1.000
_cell.length_b   1.000
_cell.length_c   1.000
_cell.angle_alpha   90.00
_cell.angle_beta   90.00
_cell.angle_gamma   90.00
#
_symmetry.space_group_name_H-M   'P 1'
#
loop_
_entity.id
_entity.type
_entity.pdbx_description
1 polymer ?
#
loop_
_entity_poly.entity_id
_entity_poly.type
_entity_poly.pdbx_seq_one_letter_code
_entity_poly.pdbx_strand_id
1 'polypeptide(L)'
;MVRSEKWRWQQTPEAAVNAMEREHGKLLIDVQEVHTVAGASIAGLAFHELRIKALIDGSLVNLHEQVSVSWMRKWGILKRWDSFKKSESFLQSELGKRWLGYFLQECRPRLVGGQK
;
A
#
# COMPACT_ATOMS: atom_id res chain seq x y z
N MET A 1 -11.91 -5.19 -12.03
CA MET A 1 -10.47 -5.00 -12.35
C MET A 1 -10.00 -3.78 -11.57
N VAL A 2 -9.06 -3.94 -10.63
CA VAL A 2 -8.64 -2.83 -9.74
C VAL A 2 -7.89 -1.78 -10.57
N ARG A 3 -8.29 -0.51 -10.46
CA ARG A 3 -7.75 0.64 -11.22
C ARG A 3 -6.31 1.04 -10.87
N SER A 4 -5.64 0.29 -9.98
CA SER A 4 -4.27 0.55 -9.50
C SER A 4 -3.15 0.21 -10.50
N GLU A 5 -3.46 -0.11 -11.75
CA GLU A 5 -2.45 -0.47 -12.75
C GLU A 5 -1.64 0.74 -13.27
N LYS A 6 -2.23 1.93 -13.20
CA LYS A 6 -1.70 3.19 -13.77
C LYS A 6 -0.41 3.70 -13.12
N TRP A 7 -0.15 3.33 -11.87
CA TRP A 7 1.07 3.69 -11.15
C TRP A 7 2.10 2.56 -11.10
N ARG A 8 1.85 1.45 -11.80
CA ARG A 8 2.87 0.41 -11.97
C ARG A 8 4.00 0.96 -12.84
N TRP A 9 5.19 0.37 -12.69
CA TRP A 9 6.41 0.62 -13.45
C TRP A 9 7.14 1.92 -13.14
N GLN A 10 6.88 2.51 -11.98
CA GLN A 10 7.69 3.61 -11.47
C GLN A 10 9.09 3.12 -11.09
N GLN A 11 10.09 3.96 -11.35
CA GLN A 11 11.50 3.61 -11.11
C GLN A 11 11.85 3.62 -9.62
N THR A 12 11.10 4.37 -8.80
CA THR A 12 11.29 4.48 -7.35
C THR A 12 9.96 4.58 -6.61
N PRO A 13 9.92 4.23 -5.30
CA PRO A 13 8.73 4.39 -4.48
C PRO A 13 8.25 5.85 -4.37
N GLU A 14 9.17 6.81 -4.32
CA GLU A 14 8.86 8.25 -4.24
C GLU A 14 8.12 8.73 -5.49
N ALA A 15 8.60 8.34 -6.68
CA ALA A 15 7.94 8.69 -7.94
C ALA A 15 6.50 8.17 -7.97
N ALA A 16 6.28 7.01 -7.36
CA ALA A 16 4.97 6.38 -7.30
C ALA A 16 4.02 7.06 -6.30
N VAL A 17 4.48 7.40 -5.09
CA VAL A 17 3.70 8.18 -4.12
C VAL A 17 3.37 9.58 -4.69
N ASN A 18 4.33 10.24 -5.34
CA ASN A 18 4.10 11.54 -5.99
C ASN A 18 3.08 11.44 -7.14
N ALA A 19 3.00 10.32 -7.84
CA ALA A 19 1.97 10.09 -8.86
C ALA A 19 0.59 9.88 -8.22
N MET A 20 0.51 9.09 -7.15
CA MET A 20 -0.73 8.88 -6.39
C MET A 20 -1.25 10.19 -5.78
N GLU A 21 -0.38 10.99 -5.19
CA GLU A 21 -0.72 12.29 -4.59
C GLU A 21 -1.24 13.29 -5.62
N ARG A 22 -0.62 13.37 -6.81
CA ARG A 22 -1.11 14.21 -7.90
C ARG A 22 -2.51 13.81 -8.39
N GLU A 23 -2.85 12.52 -8.33
CA GLU A 23 -4.12 12.01 -8.84
C GLU A 23 -5.24 12.01 -7.80
N HIS A 24 -4.95 11.59 -6.57
CA HIS A 24 -5.93 11.56 -5.47
C HIS A 24 -6.06 12.89 -4.75
N GLY A 25 -5.07 13.78 -4.91
CA GLY A 25 -4.93 14.96 -4.06
C GLY A 25 -4.63 14.56 -2.62
N LYS A 26 -5.54 14.92 -1.72
CA LYS A 26 -5.36 14.76 -0.28
C LYS A 26 -5.31 13.27 0.12
N LEU A 27 -4.39 12.95 1.05
CA LEU A 27 -4.39 11.68 1.76
C LEU A 27 -5.54 11.67 2.80
N LEU A 28 -6.49 10.78 2.60
CA LEU A 28 -7.69 10.56 3.41
C LEU A 28 -7.56 9.34 4.35
N ILE A 29 -6.68 8.39 4.01
CA ILE A 29 -6.32 7.26 4.88
C ILE A 29 -4.89 7.48 5.37
N ASP A 30 -4.76 8.04 6.57
CA ASP A 30 -3.46 8.31 7.17
C ASP A 30 -2.99 7.13 8.03
N VAL A 31 -2.14 6.28 7.44
CA VAL A 31 -1.63 5.07 8.08
C VAL A 31 -0.62 5.43 9.17
N GLN A 32 -0.94 5.10 10.42
CA GLN A 32 -0.10 5.38 11.59
C GLN A 32 0.89 4.24 11.85
N GLU A 33 0.38 3.01 11.85
CA GLU A 33 1.13 1.80 12.20
C GLU A 33 0.83 0.68 11.21
N VAL A 34 1.85 -0.11 10.88
CA VAL A 34 1.76 -1.29 10.02
C VAL A 34 2.51 -2.43 10.68
N HIS A 35 1.84 -3.56 10.87
CA HIS A 35 2.43 -4.80 11.36
C HIS A 35 2.23 -5.89 10.32
N THR A 36 3.33 -6.47 9.85
CA THR A 36 3.30 -7.67 9.00
C THR A 36 3.04 -8.88 9.87
N VAL A 37 1.92 -9.56 9.64
CA VAL A 37 1.48 -10.74 10.42
C VAL A 37 2.10 -12.01 9.87
N ALA A 38 2.14 -12.14 8.53
CA ALA A 38 2.73 -13.27 7.86
C ALA A 38 3.14 -12.90 6.42
N GLY A 39 4.15 -13.61 5.91
CA GLY A 39 4.41 -13.71 4.49
C GLY A 39 3.90 -15.03 3.95
N ALA A 40 2.82 -15.00 3.18
CA ALA A 40 2.24 -16.21 2.61
C ALA A 40 2.57 -16.31 1.12
N SER A 41 3.02 -17.50 0.68
CA SER A 41 3.03 -17.88 -0.73
C SER A 41 1.77 -18.68 -0.99
N ILE A 42 0.75 -18.08 -1.60
CA ILE A 42 -0.47 -18.78 -2.00
C ILE A 42 -0.35 -19.06 -3.49
N ALA A 43 -0.34 -20.35 -3.87
CA ALA A 43 -0.21 -20.78 -5.27
C ALA A 43 0.98 -20.13 -6.01
N GLY A 44 2.12 -19.91 -5.32
CA GLY A 44 3.32 -19.29 -5.89
C GLY A 44 3.32 -17.76 -5.93
N LEU A 45 2.28 -17.10 -5.40
CA LEU A 45 2.20 -15.65 -5.26
C LEU A 45 2.53 -15.24 -3.82
N ALA A 46 3.52 -14.36 -3.66
CA ALA A 46 3.92 -13.84 -2.36
C ALA A 46 3.09 -12.60 -1.97
N PHE A 47 2.57 -12.58 -0.75
CA PHE A 47 1.82 -11.48 -0.16
C PHE A 47 2.33 -11.15 1.25
N HIS A 48 2.26 -9.88 1.61
CA HIS A 48 2.31 -9.43 3.00
C HIS A 48 0.90 -9.39 3.54
N GLU A 49 0.64 -10.11 4.62
CA GLU A 49 -0.57 -9.95 5.43
C GLU A 49 -0.30 -8.86 6.49
N LEU A 50 -1.11 -7.81 6.49
CA LEU A 50 -0.88 -6.58 7.24
C LEU A 50 -2.03 -6.31 8.21
N ARG A 51 -1.68 -6.00 9.46
CA ARG A 51 -2.54 -5.26 10.38
C ARG A 51 -2.14 -3.80 10.34
N ILE A 52 -3.12 -2.95 10.03
CA ILE A 52 -2.89 -1.54 9.76
C ILE A 52 -3.76 -0.74 10.71
N LYS A 53 -3.18 0.28 11.34
CA LYS A 53 -3.91 1.25 12.15
C LYS A 53 -3.86 2.58 11.41
N ALA A 54 -5.02 3.07 10.98
CA ALA A 54 -5.11 4.27 10.15
C ALA A 54 -6.11 5.26 10.74
N LEU A 55 -5.85 6.54 10.55
CA LEU A 55 -6.79 7.62 10.82
C LEU A 55 -7.60 7.88 9.54
N ILE A 56 -8.92 7.76 9.65
CA ILE A 56 -9.87 7.96 8.55
C ILE A 56 -10.98 8.86 9.10
N ASP A 57 -11.18 10.03 8.50
CA ASP A 57 -12.14 11.04 8.96
C ASP A 57 -12.05 11.34 10.47
N GLY A 58 -10.82 11.43 10.98
CA GLY A 58 -10.54 11.69 12.40
C GLY A 58 -10.77 10.50 13.34
N SER A 59 -11.22 9.36 12.83
CA SER A 59 -11.43 8.13 13.59
C SER A 59 -10.29 7.14 13.37
N LEU A 60 -9.80 6.54 14.45
CA LEU A 60 -8.78 5.52 14.38
C LEU A 60 -9.41 4.16 14.04
N VAL A 61 -8.99 3.56 12.92
CA VAL A 61 -9.55 2.31 12.39
C VAL A 61 -8.44 1.26 12.29
N ASN A 62 -8.75 0.04 12.73
CA ASN A 62 -7.90 -1.13 12.52
C ASN A 62 -8.36 -1.86 11.25
N LEU A 63 -7.44 -2.06 10.30
CA LEU A 63 -7.67 -2.72 9.03
C LEU A 63 -6.81 -3.97 8.93
N HIS A 64 -7.30 -4.93 8.16
CA HIS A 64 -6.58 -6.14 7.81
C HIS A 64 -6.52 -6.30 6.30
N GLU A 65 -5.33 -6.32 5.73
CA GLU A 65 -5.14 -6.27 4.28
C GLU A 65 -4.02 -7.18 3.81
N GLN A 66 -4.13 -7.62 2.54
CA GLN A 66 -3.10 -8.40 1.88
C GLN A 66 -2.52 -7.60 0.72
N VAL A 67 -1.20 -7.37 0.76
CA VAL A 67 -0.48 -6.62 -0.27
C VAL A 67 0.41 -7.56 -1.07
N SER A 68 0.22 -7.59 -2.39
CA SER A 68 1.03 -8.43 -3.28
C SER A 68 2.47 -7.90 -3.39
N VAL A 69 3.45 -8.76 -3.10
CA VAL A 69 4.88 -8.47 -3.30
C VAL A 69 5.18 -8.14 -4.76
N SER A 70 4.43 -8.77 -5.68
CA SER A 70 4.55 -8.50 -7.12
C SER A 70 4.16 -7.07 -7.48
N TRP A 71 3.19 -6.46 -6.79
CA TRP A 71 2.86 -5.05 -6.96
C TRP A 71 3.99 -4.18 -6.46
N MET A 72 4.54 -4.46 -5.28
CA MET A 72 5.66 -3.70 -4.76
C MET A 72 6.88 -3.73 -5.70
N ARG A 73 7.15 -4.89 -6.34
CA ARG A 73 8.17 -4.99 -7.40
C ARG A 73 7.87 -4.09 -8.60
N LYS A 74 6.63 -4.11 -9.10
CA LYS A 74 6.25 -3.25 -10.23
C LYS A 74 6.41 -1.76 -9.90
N TRP A 75 6.43 -1.38 -8.63
CA TRP A 75 6.53 0.00 -8.18
C TRP A 75 7.98 0.43 -7.88
N GLY A 76 8.96 -0.40 -8.21
CA GLY A 76 10.37 -0.10 -7.97
C GLY A 76 10.80 -0.29 -6.51
N ILE A 77 9.90 -0.72 -5.61
CA ILE A 77 10.22 -1.01 -4.20
C ILE A 77 11.15 -2.23 -4.11
N LEU A 78 10.90 -3.25 -4.94
CA LEU A 78 11.73 -4.45 -5.03
C LEU A 78 12.36 -4.55 -6.41
N LYS A 79 13.69 -4.64 -6.47
CA LYS A 79 14.43 -4.92 -7.72
C LYS A 79 14.60 -6.42 -7.99
N ARG A 80 14.55 -7.26 -6.95
CA ARG A 80 14.65 -8.73 -7.02
C ARG A 80 13.70 -9.40 -6.01
N TRP A 81 13.36 -10.67 -6.22
CA TRP A 81 12.38 -11.44 -5.41
C TRP A 81 12.83 -11.70 -3.97
N ASP A 82 14.13 -11.71 -3.75
CA ASP A 82 14.88 -12.11 -2.57
C ASP A 82 14.89 -11.05 -1.45
N SER A 83 13.92 -10.14 -1.43
CA SER A 83 13.90 -9.08 -0.43
C SER A 83 12.53 -8.80 0.16
N PHE A 84 11.83 -9.87 0.53
CA PHE A 84 10.61 -9.80 1.35
C PHE A 84 10.78 -8.87 2.57
N LYS A 85 11.93 -8.96 3.25
CA LYS A 85 12.32 -8.06 4.34
C LYS A 85 12.38 -6.58 3.92
N LYS A 86 12.91 -6.26 2.73
CA LYS A 86 12.95 -4.86 2.26
C LYS A 86 11.55 -4.31 1.97
N SER A 87 10.66 -5.12 1.40
CA SER A 87 9.26 -4.71 1.23
C SER A 87 8.57 -4.49 2.57
N GLU A 88 8.82 -5.34 3.55
CA GLU A 88 8.31 -5.16 4.91
C GLU A 88 8.86 -3.87 5.55
N SER A 89 10.17 -3.65 5.52
CA SER A 89 10.79 -2.42 6.03
C SER A 89 10.27 -1.17 5.31
N PHE A 90 10.00 -1.27 4.00
CA PHE A 90 9.37 -0.18 3.27
C PHE A 90 7.97 0.13 3.81
N LEU A 91 7.10 -0.88 4.01
CA LEU A 91 5.74 -0.69 4.52
C LEU A 91 5.71 -0.06 5.92
N GLN A 92 6.77 -0.24 6.70
CA GLN A 92 6.93 0.37 8.03
C GLN A 92 7.49 1.80 7.98
N SER A 93 8.08 2.23 6.86
CA SER A 93 8.60 3.58 6.68
C SER A 93 7.47 4.60 6.44
N GLU A 94 7.71 5.87 6.73
CA GLU A 94 6.73 6.95 6.48
C GLU A 94 6.30 7.02 5.00
N LEU A 95 7.23 6.83 4.07
CA LEU A 95 6.90 6.78 2.64
C LEU A 95 6.01 5.57 2.30
N GLY A 96 6.27 4.41 2.90
CA GLY A 96 5.46 3.22 2.70
C GLY A 96 4.08 3.29 3.33
N LYS A 97 3.94 3.95 4.49
CA LYS A 97 2.65 4.26 5.11
C LYS A 97 1.82 5.19 4.22
N ARG A 98 2.42 6.26 3.70
CA ARG A 98 1.78 7.15 2.71
C ARG A 98 1.35 6.40 1.45
N TRP A 99 2.24 5.57 0.91
CA TRP A 99 1.94 4.71 -0.23
C TRP A 99 0.74 3.81 0.06
N LEU A 100 0.74 3.15 1.23
CA LEU A 100 -0.33 2.26 1.65
C LEU A 100 -1.65 3.01 1.86
N GLY A 101 -1.63 4.23 2.37
CA GLY A 101 -2.81 5.07 2.49
C GLY A 101 -3.48 5.37 1.13
N TYR A 102 -2.71 5.85 0.15
CA TYR A 102 -3.23 6.06 -1.21
C TYR A 102 -3.66 4.75 -1.88
N PHE A 103 -2.91 3.68 -1.64
CA PHE A 103 -3.24 2.36 -2.14
C PHE A 103 -4.61 1.88 -1.63
N LEU A 104 -4.87 2.06 -0.34
CA LEU A 104 -6.15 1.73 0.28
C LEU A 104 -7.27 2.65 -0.21
N GLN A 105 -7.01 3.93 -0.43
CA GLN A 105 -8.01 4.84 -1.01
C GLN A 105 -8.51 4.35 -2.38
N GLU A 106 -7.59 3.89 -3.23
CA GLU A 106 -7.94 3.36 -4.55
C GLU A 106 -8.61 1.99 -4.48
N CYS A 107 -8.08 1.08 -3.65
CA CYS A 107 -8.54 -0.32 -3.60
C CYS A 107 -9.80 -0.50 -2.73
N ARG A 108 -10.02 0.41 -1.78
CA ARG A 108 -11.10 0.40 -0.80
C ARG A 108 -11.76 1.78 -0.70
N PRO A 109 -12.30 2.34 -1.80
CA PRO A 109 -12.88 3.68 -1.80
C PRO A 109 -14.00 3.82 -0.76
N ARG A 110 -14.71 2.73 -0.44
CA ARG A 110 -15.73 2.69 0.61
C ARG A 110 -15.23 3.10 2.00
N LEU A 111 -13.93 2.96 2.30
CA LEU A 111 -13.36 3.36 3.59
C LEU A 111 -13.35 4.88 3.77
N VAL A 112 -13.16 5.64 2.69
CA VAL A 112 -13.13 7.11 2.68
C VAL A 112 -14.41 7.73 2.13
N GLY A 113 -15.44 6.88 1.96
CA GLY A 113 -16.77 7.26 1.52
C GLY A 113 -17.23 6.53 0.26
N GLY A 114 -18.48 6.08 0.29
CA GLY A 114 -19.30 5.96 -0.92
C GLY A 114 -19.58 7.35 -1.53
N GLN A 115 -18.53 8.09 -1.86
CA GLN A 115 -18.63 9.31 -2.65
C GLN A 115 -18.83 8.88 -4.10
N LYS A 116 -20.11 8.77 -4.47
CA LYS A 116 -20.56 8.84 -5.86
C LYS A 116 -20.20 10.19 -6.46
#